data_AF-A0A2X2L3E6-F1
#
_entry.id   AF-A0A2X2L3E6-F1
#
_cell.length_a   1.000
_cell.length_b   1.000
_cell.length_c   1.000
_cell.angle_alpha   90.00
_cell.angle_beta   90.00
_cell.angle_gamma   90.00
#
_symmetry.space_group_name_H-M   'P 1'
#
loop_
_entity.id
_entity.type
_entity.pdbx_description
1 polymer ?
#
loop_
_entity_poly.entity_id
_entity_poly.type
_entity_poly.pdbx_seq_one_letter_code
_entity_poly.pdbx_strand_id
1 'polypeptide(L)'
;MKNKSINAVWYILLLCTTAVFVLLSCQKTEFMPELVGEEVPYKNEASQDVTQLLTTHNEAKVFLAAWQKSNIVALSKAAGVNTKVTVLAPTDNALKQVGITLETIQKMTTEEAADFVQFYSFLGDLNQIKLGKYSLMVRSMLKNQNYRVPFYDNTEPVGRRYDIYAYRHYLAVKDGDLLVNGKSKGKLAYEPATNGGIYMLEKVIEKPTMTILEALIADGRFTFFVESQRLSEEMFYEKMLDDIEPLWGYRMSKEEFLSYYPEARVSYQRGWDIDRDPFYNELPNLNLTATFAPTDDAFRKAGFNSVADILAFNAKRGDVRYDDLYFEPRGSYPTDTLFSFHRNWGRVFATEDPAYGIAMSNNTVFYSNDLDPALLNDYYVNIGGSSQVQYAYKMPLAFSKNGNQIQMKIKETEQAPINIIETDINTVNGPIHVVDNLLLPKGFKLK
;
A
#
# COMPACT_ATOMS: atom_id res chain seq x y z
N MET A 1 39.34 -57.31 -39.69
CA MET A 1 38.03 -56.80 -39.23
C MET A 1 37.40 -57.78 -38.24
N LYS A 2 37.70 -57.70 -36.94
CA LYS A 2 37.14 -58.64 -35.93
C LYS A 2 36.86 -58.03 -34.54
N ASN A 3 36.82 -56.69 -34.40
CA ASN A 3 36.68 -56.02 -33.09
C ASN A 3 35.58 -54.94 -33.01
N LYS A 4 34.62 -54.90 -33.95
CA LYS A 4 33.51 -53.91 -33.88
C LYS A 4 32.19 -54.46 -33.31
N SER A 5 31.93 -55.77 -33.35
CA SER A 5 30.66 -56.32 -32.85
C SER A 5 30.62 -56.50 -31.33
N ILE A 6 31.76 -56.75 -30.68
CA ILE A 6 31.81 -56.98 -29.23
C ILE A 6 31.49 -55.68 -28.46
N ASN A 7 31.97 -54.52 -28.92
CA ASN A 7 31.70 -53.25 -28.25
C ASN A 7 30.23 -52.82 -28.35
N ALA A 8 29.57 -53.06 -29.48
CA ALA A 8 28.15 -52.71 -29.65
C ALA A 8 27.24 -53.50 -28.70
N VAL A 9 27.53 -54.78 -28.47
CA VAL A 9 26.77 -55.62 -27.54
C VAL A 9 26.97 -55.16 -26.09
N TRP A 10 28.18 -54.75 -25.71
CA TRP A 10 28.45 -54.19 -24.38
C TRP A 10 27.75 -52.85 -24.14
N TYR A 11 27.70 -51.96 -25.13
CA TYR A 11 26.97 -50.69 -25.00
C TYR A 11 25.46 -50.90 -24.92
N ILE A 12 24.89 -51.85 -25.65
CA ILE A 12 23.47 -52.18 -25.57
C ILE A 12 23.13 -52.80 -24.21
N LEU A 13 23.97 -53.71 -23.70
CA LEU A 13 23.80 -54.28 -22.36
C LEU A 13 23.92 -53.20 -21.28
N LEU A 14 24.88 -52.28 -21.38
CA LEU A 14 25.03 -51.18 -20.41
C LEU A 14 23.83 -50.22 -20.46
N LEU A 15 23.30 -49.89 -21.64
CA LEU A 15 22.10 -49.07 -21.80
C LEU A 15 20.85 -49.75 -21.25
N CYS A 16 20.66 -51.04 -21.52
CA CYS A 16 19.55 -51.81 -20.96
C CYS A 16 19.66 -51.95 -19.44
N THR A 17 20.86 -52.14 -18.89
CA THR A 17 21.06 -52.26 -17.44
C THR A 17 20.80 -50.92 -16.75
N THR A 18 21.29 -49.81 -17.31
CA THR A 18 21.02 -48.46 -16.79
C THR A 18 19.53 -48.08 -16.88
N ALA A 19 18.84 -48.45 -17.97
CA ALA A 19 17.41 -48.22 -18.12
C ALA A 19 16.56 -49.02 -17.10
N VAL A 20 16.96 -50.26 -16.77
CA VAL A 20 16.29 -51.06 -15.73
C VAL A 20 16.49 -50.45 -14.33
N PHE A 21 17.67 -49.90 -14.03
CA PHE A 21 17.90 -49.22 -12.73
C PHE A 21 17.15 -47.88 -12.60
N VAL A 22 16.93 -47.14 -13.69
CA VAL A 22 16.15 -45.88 -13.69
C VAL A 22 14.64 -46.15 -13.57
N LEU A 23 14.13 -47.27 -14.13
CA LEU A 23 12.72 -47.64 -13.98
C LEU A 23 12.38 -48.22 -12.59
N LEU A 24 13.37 -48.77 -11.88
CA LEU A 24 13.18 -49.28 -10.51
C LEU A 24 13.37 -48.22 -9.41
N SER A 25 14.00 -47.07 -9.71
CA SER A 25 14.18 -45.99 -8.71
C SER A 25 12.92 -45.14 -8.49
N CYS A 26 11.88 -45.29 -9.32
CA CYS A 26 10.58 -44.62 -9.19
C CYS A 26 9.47 -45.49 -8.55
N GLN A 27 9.82 -46.56 -7.83
CA GLN A 27 8.87 -47.33 -7.01
C GLN A 27 9.00 -47.06 -5.50
N LYS A 28 9.39 -45.84 -5.11
CA LYS A 28 9.02 -45.40 -3.76
C LYS A 28 7.53 -45.09 -3.76
N THR A 29 6.72 -46.09 -3.45
CA THR A 29 5.44 -45.83 -2.80
C THR A 29 5.77 -45.20 -1.46
N GLU A 30 5.69 -43.87 -1.40
CA GLU A 30 5.76 -43.16 -0.12
C GLU A 30 4.72 -43.81 0.81
N PHE A 31 5.19 -44.25 1.97
CA PHE A 31 4.35 -44.82 3.00
C PHE A 31 3.45 -43.70 3.52
N MET A 32 2.32 -43.47 2.87
CA MET A 32 1.25 -42.68 3.45
C MET A 32 0.70 -43.52 4.60
N PRO A 33 0.84 -43.11 5.86
CA PRO A 33 0.16 -43.80 6.95
C PRO A 33 -1.32 -43.88 6.60
N GLU A 34 -1.99 -44.98 6.95
CA GLU A 34 -3.44 -45.05 6.85
C GLU A 34 -4.03 -43.80 7.52
N LEU A 35 -4.97 -43.15 6.84
CA LEU A 35 -5.68 -41.99 7.38
C LEU A 35 -6.38 -42.42 8.67
N VAL A 36 -5.71 -42.23 9.81
CA VAL A 36 -6.26 -42.54 11.12
C VAL A 36 -7.08 -41.34 11.57
N GLY A 37 -8.37 -41.41 11.31
CA GLY A 37 -9.38 -40.44 11.72
C GLY A 37 -10.65 -40.66 10.89
N GLU A 38 -11.82 -40.61 11.53
CA GLU A 38 -13.07 -40.54 10.78
C GLU A 38 -13.02 -39.29 9.87
N GLU A 39 -13.42 -39.46 8.61
CA GLU A 39 -13.58 -38.34 7.67
C GLU A 39 -14.55 -37.35 8.33
N VAL A 40 -14.05 -36.21 8.82
CA VAL A 40 -14.91 -35.18 9.39
C VAL A 40 -15.84 -34.76 8.27
N PRO A 41 -17.16 -35.00 8.36
CA PRO A 41 -18.05 -34.75 7.24
C PRO A 41 -18.03 -33.25 6.93
N TYR A 42 -17.31 -32.88 5.87
CA TYR A 42 -17.37 -31.53 5.31
C TYR A 42 -18.74 -31.38 4.66
N LYS A 43 -19.70 -30.86 5.44
CA LYS A 43 -20.92 -30.31 4.86
C LYS A 43 -20.58 -28.93 4.32
N ASN A 44 -20.54 -28.82 3.00
CA ASN A 44 -20.63 -27.51 2.38
C ASN A 44 -22.01 -26.94 2.76
N GLU A 45 -22.05 -26.01 3.71
CA GLU A 45 -23.29 -25.40 4.18
C GLU A 45 -23.93 -24.52 3.09
N ALA A 46 -23.16 -24.12 2.07
CA ALA A 46 -23.66 -23.37 0.94
C ALA A 46 -24.26 -24.28 -0.14
N SER A 47 -25.51 -24.00 -0.51
CA SER A 47 -26.22 -24.65 -1.62
C SER A 47 -26.39 -23.76 -2.85
N GLN A 48 -26.15 -22.45 -2.69
CA GLN A 48 -26.33 -21.44 -3.72
C GLN A 48 -24.99 -20.83 -4.15
N ASP A 49 -24.83 -20.50 -5.42
CA ASP A 49 -23.73 -19.65 -5.90
C ASP A 49 -23.98 -18.16 -5.60
N VAL A 50 -22.97 -17.31 -5.76
CA VAL A 50 -23.06 -15.86 -5.51
C VAL A 50 -24.20 -15.20 -6.30
N THR A 51 -24.45 -15.62 -7.55
CA THR A 51 -25.52 -15.02 -8.39
C THR A 51 -26.88 -15.40 -7.84
N GLN A 52 -27.05 -16.66 -7.42
CA GLN A 52 -28.27 -17.16 -6.80
C GLN A 52 -28.54 -16.47 -5.46
N LEU A 53 -27.52 -16.28 -4.62
CA LEU A 53 -27.64 -15.54 -3.36
C LEU A 53 -28.02 -14.08 -3.59
N LEU A 54 -27.34 -13.36 -4.49
CA LEU A 54 -27.72 -11.98 -4.82
C LEU A 54 -29.17 -11.87 -5.33
N THR A 55 -29.67 -12.92 -6.01
CA THR A 55 -31.06 -12.99 -6.48
C THR A 55 -32.05 -13.18 -5.33
N THR A 56 -31.67 -13.84 -4.24
CA THR A 56 -32.55 -14.02 -3.06
C THR A 56 -32.61 -12.77 -2.17
N HIS A 57 -31.60 -11.91 -2.18
CA HIS A 57 -31.59 -10.66 -1.42
C HIS A 57 -32.38 -9.56 -2.12
N ASN A 58 -33.56 -9.24 -1.57
CA ASN A 58 -34.42 -8.18 -2.11
C ASN A 58 -33.78 -6.79 -1.99
N GLU A 59 -32.89 -6.62 -1.02
CA GLU A 59 -32.14 -5.42 -0.70
C GLU A 59 -30.86 -5.26 -1.53
N ALA A 60 -30.57 -6.14 -2.50
CA ALA A 60 -29.39 -6.06 -3.36
C ALA A 60 -29.72 -5.95 -4.86
N LYS A 61 -30.96 -5.57 -5.23
CA LYS A 61 -31.42 -5.59 -6.64
C LYS A 61 -30.64 -4.65 -7.54
N VAL A 62 -30.23 -3.48 -7.05
CA VAL A 62 -29.41 -2.52 -7.81
C VAL A 62 -28.03 -3.11 -8.08
N PHE A 63 -27.40 -3.72 -7.06
CA PHE A 63 -26.10 -4.37 -7.23
C PHE A 63 -26.18 -5.60 -8.15
N LEU A 64 -27.23 -6.43 -7.99
CA LEU A 64 -27.50 -7.57 -8.85
C LEU A 64 -27.66 -7.16 -10.32
N ALA A 65 -28.35 -6.05 -10.60
CA ALA A 65 -28.46 -5.54 -11.97
C ALA A 65 -27.09 -5.19 -12.57
N ALA A 66 -26.18 -4.62 -11.79
CA ALA A 66 -24.82 -4.35 -12.24
C ALA A 66 -24.02 -5.65 -12.43
N TRP A 67 -24.15 -6.60 -11.50
CA TRP A 67 -23.57 -7.94 -11.57
C TRP A 67 -23.96 -8.66 -12.86
N GLN A 68 -25.25 -8.69 -13.19
CA GLN A 68 -25.79 -9.33 -14.39
C GLN A 68 -25.39 -8.61 -15.69
N LYS A 69 -25.26 -7.29 -15.66
CA LYS A 69 -24.81 -6.49 -16.80
C LYS A 69 -23.31 -6.59 -17.04
N SER A 70 -22.53 -6.89 -16.00
CA SER A 70 -21.10 -7.06 -16.07
C SER A 70 -20.68 -8.38 -16.72
N ASN A 71 -19.38 -8.53 -16.97
CA ASN A 71 -18.73 -9.78 -17.37
C ASN A 71 -18.03 -10.50 -16.18
N ILE A 72 -18.34 -10.16 -14.93
CA ILE A 72 -17.62 -10.63 -13.74
C ILE A 72 -17.56 -12.16 -13.62
N VAL A 73 -18.64 -12.87 -13.98
CA VAL A 73 -18.69 -14.34 -13.91
C VAL A 73 -17.71 -14.95 -14.91
N ALA A 74 -17.57 -14.36 -16.09
CA ALA A 74 -16.59 -14.80 -17.09
C ALA A 74 -15.16 -14.49 -16.63
N LEU A 75 -14.91 -13.30 -16.09
CA LEU A 75 -13.61 -12.91 -15.54
C LEU A 75 -13.16 -13.84 -14.40
N SER A 76 -14.08 -14.20 -13.51
CA SER A 76 -13.83 -15.11 -12.39
C SER A 76 -13.42 -16.51 -12.87
N LYS A 77 -14.11 -17.03 -13.90
CA LYS A 77 -13.77 -18.33 -14.53
C LYS A 77 -12.45 -18.27 -15.28
N ALA A 78 -12.12 -17.15 -15.92
CA ALA A 78 -10.85 -16.96 -16.61
C ALA A 78 -9.66 -16.95 -15.65
N ALA A 79 -9.87 -16.53 -14.39
CA ALA A 79 -8.86 -16.65 -13.33
C ALA A 79 -8.68 -18.09 -12.79
N GLY A 80 -9.54 -19.02 -13.19
CA GLY A 80 -9.49 -20.44 -12.82
C GLY A 80 -10.88 -21.02 -12.56
N VAL A 81 -11.11 -22.27 -12.99
CA VAL A 81 -12.43 -22.93 -12.90
C VAL A 81 -12.90 -23.09 -11.45
N ASN A 82 -11.97 -23.25 -10.50
CA ASN A 82 -12.24 -23.40 -9.07
C ASN A 82 -11.97 -22.11 -8.28
N THR A 83 -11.75 -20.98 -8.96
CA THR A 83 -11.46 -19.71 -8.29
C THR A 83 -12.73 -19.21 -7.61
N LYS A 84 -12.63 -19.02 -6.28
CA LYS A 84 -13.70 -18.46 -5.46
C LYS A 84 -13.68 -16.94 -5.54
N VAL A 85 -14.85 -16.30 -5.39
CA VAL A 85 -15.00 -14.85 -5.38
C VAL A 85 -15.77 -14.41 -4.13
N THR A 86 -15.18 -13.48 -3.40
CA THR A 86 -15.87 -12.81 -2.29
C THR A 86 -16.36 -11.44 -2.76
N VAL A 87 -17.64 -11.15 -2.50
CA VAL A 87 -18.32 -9.94 -2.95
C VAL A 87 -18.69 -9.07 -1.75
N LEU A 88 -18.40 -7.79 -1.82
CA LEU A 88 -18.82 -6.77 -0.86
C LEU A 88 -20.06 -6.07 -1.43
N ALA A 89 -21.23 -6.68 -1.32
CA ALA A 89 -22.45 -6.24 -2.00
C ALA A 89 -23.15 -5.11 -1.22
N PRO A 90 -23.14 -3.84 -1.71
CA PRO A 90 -23.88 -2.78 -1.04
C PRO A 90 -25.38 -2.97 -1.25
N THR A 91 -26.15 -2.70 -0.20
CA THR A 91 -27.61 -2.71 -0.26
C THR A 91 -28.13 -1.58 -1.15
N ASP A 92 -29.34 -1.74 -1.68
CA ASP A 92 -30.04 -0.74 -2.48
C ASP A 92 -30.17 0.59 -1.73
N ASN A 93 -30.39 0.54 -0.41
CA ASN A 93 -30.43 1.71 0.44
C ASN A 93 -29.06 2.42 0.50
N ALA A 94 -27.97 1.67 0.64
CA ALA A 94 -26.61 2.20 0.62
C ALA A 94 -26.31 2.89 -0.72
N LEU A 95 -26.64 2.23 -1.84
CA LEU A 95 -26.41 2.75 -3.19
C LEU A 95 -27.24 4.01 -3.46
N LYS A 96 -28.50 4.02 -3.03
CA LYS A 96 -29.39 5.18 -3.17
C LYS A 96 -28.87 6.42 -2.46
N GLN A 97 -28.21 6.27 -1.31
CA GLN A 97 -27.62 7.40 -0.56
C GLN A 97 -26.53 8.15 -1.35
N VAL A 98 -25.90 7.48 -2.32
CA VAL A 98 -24.89 8.08 -3.21
C VAL A 98 -25.39 8.24 -4.65
N GLY A 99 -26.71 8.18 -4.87
CA GLY A 99 -27.33 8.43 -6.18
C GLY A 99 -27.20 7.27 -7.18
N ILE A 100 -26.77 6.08 -6.76
CA ILE A 100 -26.73 4.89 -7.61
C ILE A 100 -28.07 4.16 -7.49
N THR A 101 -28.78 4.05 -8.60
CA THR A 101 -30.10 3.42 -8.70
C THR A 101 -30.14 2.44 -9.88
N LEU A 102 -31.23 1.69 -10.04
CA LEU A 102 -31.42 0.83 -11.23
C LEU A 102 -31.32 1.62 -12.54
N GLU A 103 -31.85 2.85 -12.59
CA GLU A 103 -31.75 3.71 -13.77
C GLU A 103 -30.28 4.08 -14.05
N THR A 104 -29.51 4.37 -13.00
CA THR A 104 -28.06 4.62 -13.12
C THR A 104 -27.35 3.41 -13.74
N ILE A 105 -27.62 2.20 -13.25
CA ILE A 105 -27.02 0.95 -13.78
C ILE A 105 -27.48 0.68 -15.22
N GLN A 106 -28.73 0.96 -15.56
CA GLN A 106 -29.25 0.79 -16.92
C GLN A 106 -28.54 1.70 -17.93
N LYS A 107 -28.12 2.90 -17.52
CA LYS A 107 -27.37 3.85 -18.36
C LYS A 107 -25.88 3.53 -18.50
N MET A 108 -25.29 2.78 -17.55
CA MET A 108 -23.89 2.36 -17.64
C MET A 108 -23.62 1.54 -18.91
N THR A 109 -22.41 1.57 -19.43
CA THR A 109 -21.94 0.57 -20.39
C THR A 109 -21.68 -0.76 -19.67
N THR A 110 -21.48 -1.84 -20.44
CA THR A 110 -21.03 -3.13 -19.89
C THR A 110 -19.70 -3.01 -19.15
N GLU A 111 -18.79 -2.17 -19.66
CA GLU A 111 -17.48 -1.92 -19.05
C GLU A 111 -17.60 -1.14 -17.74
N GLU A 112 -18.42 -0.09 -17.71
CA GLU A 112 -18.66 0.68 -16.46
C GLU A 112 -19.33 -0.18 -15.38
N ALA A 113 -20.28 -1.04 -15.76
CA ALA A 113 -20.89 -2.00 -14.84
C ALA A 113 -19.87 -3.05 -14.37
N ALA A 114 -18.97 -3.51 -15.24
CA ALA A 114 -17.89 -4.41 -14.88
C ALA A 114 -16.90 -3.76 -13.92
N ASP A 115 -16.47 -2.52 -14.15
CA ASP A 115 -15.59 -1.79 -13.26
C ASP A 115 -16.22 -1.59 -11.88
N PHE A 116 -17.51 -1.23 -11.84
CA PHE A 116 -18.26 -1.10 -10.61
C PHE A 116 -18.27 -2.42 -9.82
N VAL A 117 -18.61 -3.54 -10.45
CA VAL A 117 -18.68 -4.84 -9.77
C VAL A 117 -17.28 -5.35 -9.37
N GLN A 118 -16.28 -5.17 -10.24
CA GLN A 118 -14.89 -5.53 -9.96
C GLN A 118 -14.32 -4.74 -8.78
N PHE A 119 -14.74 -3.50 -8.57
CA PHE A 119 -14.33 -2.73 -7.39
C PHE A 119 -14.84 -3.38 -6.10
N TYR A 120 -16.05 -3.94 -6.10
CA TYR A 120 -16.67 -4.59 -4.94
C TYR A 120 -16.38 -6.08 -4.82
N SER A 121 -15.57 -6.67 -5.71
CA SER A 121 -15.29 -8.11 -5.74
C SER A 121 -13.80 -8.36 -5.64
N PHE A 122 -13.41 -9.45 -4.98
CA PHE A 122 -12.01 -9.91 -4.95
C PHE A 122 -11.93 -11.43 -5.06
N LEU A 123 -10.81 -11.90 -5.61
CA LEU A 123 -10.54 -13.32 -5.75
C LEU A 123 -10.13 -13.92 -4.41
N GLY A 124 -10.59 -15.14 -4.16
CA GLY A 124 -10.36 -15.87 -2.92
C GLY A 124 -11.60 -15.93 -2.03
N ASP A 125 -11.51 -16.80 -1.03
CA ASP A 125 -12.55 -17.06 -0.05
C ASP A 125 -12.16 -16.46 1.29
N LEU A 126 -12.79 -15.34 1.63
CA LEU A 126 -12.60 -14.66 2.90
C LEU A 126 -13.89 -14.68 3.69
N ASN A 127 -14.12 -15.75 4.44
CA ASN A 127 -15.23 -15.83 5.39
C ASN A 127 -14.97 -15.01 6.67
N GLN A 128 -16.03 -14.76 7.43
CA GLN A 128 -15.99 -13.86 8.58
C GLN A 128 -15.03 -14.29 9.69
N ILE A 129 -14.75 -15.59 9.84
CA ILE A 129 -13.86 -16.12 10.90
C ILE A 129 -12.38 -15.75 10.67
N LYS A 130 -12.02 -15.34 9.45
CA LYS A 130 -10.68 -14.87 9.11
C LYS A 130 -10.46 -13.39 9.42
N LEU A 131 -11.53 -12.66 9.75
CA LEU A 131 -11.46 -11.24 10.08
C LEU A 131 -11.27 -11.03 11.58
N GLY A 132 -10.32 -10.17 11.93
CA GLY A 132 -10.09 -9.71 13.29
C GLY A 132 -10.25 -8.19 13.39
N LYS A 133 -9.83 -7.62 14.52
CA LYS A 133 -9.88 -6.17 14.76
C LYS A 133 -8.90 -5.35 13.90
N TYR A 134 -7.87 -6.00 13.36
CA TYR A 134 -6.87 -5.38 12.51
C TYR A 134 -7.14 -5.66 11.05
N SER A 135 -6.75 -4.70 10.21
CA SER A 135 -7.02 -4.71 8.78
C SER A 135 -6.33 -5.87 8.08
N LEU A 136 -7.12 -6.68 7.39
CA LEU A 136 -6.66 -7.61 6.38
C LEU A 136 -6.87 -6.97 5.00
N MET A 137 -5.78 -6.78 4.27
CA MET A 137 -5.81 -6.20 2.93
C MET A 137 -6.25 -7.25 1.90
N VAL A 138 -7.24 -6.91 1.09
CA VAL A 138 -7.61 -7.63 -0.12
C VAL A 138 -7.49 -6.73 -1.34
N ARG A 139 -7.12 -7.33 -2.47
CA ARG A 139 -7.05 -6.65 -3.76
C ARG A 139 -8.37 -6.88 -4.49
N SER A 140 -9.08 -5.80 -4.82
CA SER A 140 -10.25 -5.92 -5.67
C SER A 140 -9.86 -6.41 -7.08
N MET A 141 -10.85 -6.87 -7.84
CA MET A 141 -10.64 -7.25 -9.23
C MET A 141 -10.44 -6.03 -10.12
N LEU A 142 -10.80 -4.82 -9.67
CA LEU A 142 -10.63 -3.59 -10.44
C LEU A 142 -9.16 -3.14 -10.40
N LYS A 143 -8.56 -3.03 -11.58
CA LYS A 143 -7.19 -2.54 -11.77
C LYS A 143 -7.18 -1.14 -12.37
N ASN A 144 -6.19 -0.33 -12.01
CA ASN A 144 -5.91 0.95 -12.66
C ASN A 144 -4.59 0.84 -13.44
N GLN A 145 -4.67 0.89 -14.76
CA GLN A 145 -3.52 0.70 -15.65
C GLN A 145 -2.47 1.82 -15.56
N ASN A 146 -2.87 3.00 -15.04
CA ASN A 146 -1.95 4.13 -14.88
C ASN A 146 -1.06 4.00 -13.64
N TYR A 147 -1.39 3.09 -12.72
CA TYR A 147 -0.71 2.93 -11.45
C TYR A 147 0.00 1.58 -11.36
N ARG A 148 1.26 1.63 -10.94
CA ARG A 148 2.20 0.51 -10.83
C ARG A 148 2.78 0.48 -9.42
N VAL A 149 2.67 -0.65 -8.73
CA VAL A 149 3.20 -0.84 -7.38
C VAL A 149 4.41 -1.77 -7.40
N PRO A 150 5.27 -1.78 -6.36
CA PRO A 150 6.35 -2.76 -6.24
C PRO A 150 5.86 -4.18 -6.49
N PHE A 151 6.69 -4.99 -7.13
CA PHE A 151 6.36 -6.36 -7.52
C PHE A 151 6.17 -7.27 -6.30
N TYR A 152 4.98 -7.84 -6.14
CA TYR A 152 4.66 -8.75 -5.03
C TYR A 152 4.39 -10.19 -5.47
N ASP A 153 3.79 -10.41 -6.65
CA ASP A 153 3.40 -11.76 -7.10
C ASP A 153 3.72 -12.01 -8.58
N ASN A 154 4.46 -13.10 -8.81
CA ASN A 154 5.19 -13.46 -10.02
C ASN A 154 4.30 -13.95 -11.19
N THR A 155 3.24 -13.23 -11.55
CA THR A 155 2.25 -13.70 -12.56
C THR A 155 2.42 -13.13 -13.97
N GLU A 156 3.27 -12.11 -14.14
CA GLU A 156 3.48 -11.40 -15.42
C GLU A 156 4.87 -11.73 -16.01
N PRO A 157 5.09 -11.58 -17.34
CA PRO A 157 6.25 -12.15 -18.02
C PRO A 157 7.60 -11.70 -17.43
N VAL A 158 8.57 -12.62 -17.54
CA VAL A 158 9.97 -12.45 -17.10
C VAL A 158 10.51 -11.07 -17.52
N GLY A 159 10.85 -10.24 -16.53
CA GLY A 159 11.44 -8.92 -16.74
C GLY A 159 10.68 -7.74 -16.12
N ARG A 160 9.38 -7.89 -15.78
CA ARG A 160 8.64 -6.82 -15.09
C ARG A 160 9.06 -6.67 -13.63
N ARG A 161 9.23 -5.42 -13.18
CA ARG A 161 9.60 -5.06 -11.79
C ARG A 161 8.45 -4.41 -11.01
N TYR A 162 7.22 -4.53 -11.51
CA TYR A 162 6.03 -3.94 -10.89
C TYR A 162 4.77 -4.79 -11.16
N ASP A 163 3.76 -4.60 -10.31
CA ASP A 163 2.40 -5.06 -10.52
C ASP A 163 1.48 -3.88 -10.90
N ILE A 164 0.50 -4.13 -11.77
CA ILE A 164 -0.57 -3.15 -12.00
C ILE A 164 -1.40 -3.03 -10.73
N TYR A 165 -1.63 -1.79 -10.29
CA TYR A 165 -2.40 -1.49 -9.09
C TYR A 165 -3.82 -2.04 -9.22
N ALA A 166 -4.18 -2.93 -8.30
CA ALA A 166 -5.56 -3.21 -7.97
C ALA A 166 -6.00 -2.31 -6.81
N TYR A 167 -7.25 -1.83 -6.84
CA TYR A 167 -7.81 -1.13 -5.69
C TYR A 167 -7.79 -2.07 -4.48
N ARG A 168 -7.56 -1.50 -3.29
CA ARG A 168 -7.43 -2.29 -2.06
C ARG A 168 -8.57 -1.98 -1.11
N HIS A 169 -9.04 -3.03 -0.44
CA HIS A 169 -9.95 -2.93 0.69
C HIS A 169 -9.25 -3.51 1.91
N TYR A 170 -9.31 -2.80 3.02
CA TYR A 170 -8.73 -3.19 4.29
C TYR A 170 -9.88 -3.55 5.22
N LEU A 171 -10.11 -4.86 5.37
CA LEU A 171 -11.27 -5.40 6.08
C LEU A 171 -10.89 -5.71 7.53
N ALA A 172 -11.74 -5.30 8.46
CA ALA A 172 -11.62 -5.64 9.87
C ALA A 172 -13.01 -5.75 10.49
N VAL A 173 -13.09 -6.28 11.71
CA VAL A 173 -14.32 -6.35 12.50
C VAL A 173 -14.10 -5.66 13.83
N LYS A 174 -15.00 -4.74 14.18
CA LYS A 174 -14.97 -4.06 15.47
C LYS A 174 -16.40 -3.88 15.98
N ASP A 175 -16.64 -4.28 17.22
CA ASP A 175 -17.94 -4.13 17.89
C ASP A 175 -19.13 -4.75 17.09
N GLY A 176 -18.85 -5.84 16.36
CA GLY A 176 -19.81 -6.52 15.49
C GLY A 176 -20.07 -5.85 14.13
N ASP A 177 -19.41 -4.73 13.85
CA ASP A 177 -19.46 -4.04 12.55
C ASP A 177 -18.32 -4.52 11.65
N LEU A 178 -18.62 -4.64 10.35
CA LEU A 178 -17.61 -4.77 9.31
C LEU A 178 -17.01 -3.39 9.03
N LEU A 179 -15.71 -3.26 9.24
CA LEU A 179 -14.93 -2.11 8.82
C LEU A 179 -14.35 -2.37 7.43
N VAL A 180 -14.46 -1.38 6.56
CA VAL A 180 -13.69 -1.34 5.30
C VAL A 180 -12.98 0.00 5.24
N ASN A 181 -11.64 -0.05 5.13
CA ASN A 181 -10.78 1.13 5.09
C ASN A 181 -11.01 2.02 6.33
N GLY A 182 -10.97 1.39 7.52
CA GLY A 182 -11.14 2.04 8.83
C GLY A 182 -12.57 2.45 9.21
N LYS A 183 -13.49 2.53 8.24
CA LYS A 183 -14.86 3.01 8.45
C LYS A 183 -15.86 1.86 8.51
N SER A 184 -16.81 1.93 9.45
CA SER A 184 -17.92 0.97 9.54
C SER A 184 -18.79 1.03 8.29
N LYS A 185 -19.07 -0.15 7.71
CA LYS A 185 -19.95 -0.37 6.55
C LYS A 185 -21.25 -1.08 6.94
N GLY A 186 -21.57 -1.13 8.23
CA GLY A 186 -22.74 -1.82 8.78
C GLY A 186 -22.36 -3.05 9.60
N LYS A 187 -23.37 -3.81 9.99
CA LYS A 187 -23.15 -5.06 10.73
C LYS A 187 -22.42 -6.08 9.89
N LEU A 188 -21.61 -6.91 10.55
CA LEU A 188 -20.97 -8.06 9.92
C LEU A 188 -22.05 -9.05 9.46
N ALA A 189 -22.35 -9.06 8.16
CA ALA A 189 -23.35 -9.91 7.53
C ALA A 189 -22.70 -10.67 6.38
N TYR A 190 -22.21 -11.89 6.67
CA TYR A 190 -21.56 -12.77 5.70
C TYR A 190 -22.42 -14.00 5.40
N GLU A 191 -22.54 -14.32 4.12
CA GLU A 191 -23.22 -15.54 3.65
C GLU A 191 -22.31 -16.35 2.71
N PRO A 192 -22.07 -17.64 3.00
CA PRO A 192 -21.22 -18.47 2.17
C PRO A 192 -21.92 -18.88 0.87
N ALA A 193 -21.16 -18.92 -0.23
CA ALA A 193 -21.62 -19.38 -1.54
C ALA A 193 -20.80 -20.58 -2.02
N THR A 194 -21.36 -21.41 -2.89
CA THR A 194 -20.64 -22.57 -3.47
C THR A 194 -19.37 -22.15 -4.23
N ASN A 195 -19.36 -20.94 -4.80
CA ASN A 195 -18.23 -20.34 -5.51
C ASN A 195 -17.63 -19.11 -4.79
N GLY A 196 -17.80 -18.99 -3.47
CA GLY A 196 -17.21 -17.90 -2.67
C GLY A 196 -18.09 -17.43 -1.53
N GLY A 197 -18.45 -16.15 -1.49
CA GLY A 197 -19.36 -15.62 -0.46
C GLY A 197 -19.67 -14.14 -0.63
N ILE A 198 -20.63 -13.65 0.16
CA ILE A 198 -21.10 -12.26 0.09
C ILE A 198 -21.02 -11.64 1.48
N TYR A 199 -20.49 -10.42 1.56
CA TYR A 199 -20.73 -9.50 2.66
C TYR A 199 -21.74 -8.45 2.22
N MET A 200 -22.85 -8.34 2.93
CA MET A 200 -23.83 -7.28 2.69
C MET A 200 -23.37 -5.99 3.37
N LEU A 201 -23.40 -4.87 2.64
CA LEU A 201 -23.00 -3.56 3.16
C LEU A 201 -24.19 -2.60 3.31
N GLU A 202 -24.32 -2.01 4.49
CA GLU A 202 -25.29 -0.94 4.78
C GLU A 202 -24.80 0.43 4.29
N LYS A 203 -23.51 0.56 3.95
CA LYS A 203 -22.90 1.77 3.39
C LYS A 203 -21.96 1.41 2.25
N VAL A 204 -21.89 2.29 1.25
CA VAL A 204 -21.00 2.09 0.10
C VAL A 204 -19.52 2.25 0.48
N ILE A 205 -18.65 1.68 -0.35
CA ILE A 205 -17.22 1.95 -0.32
C ILE A 205 -16.95 3.04 -1.36
N GLU A 206 -16.40 4.17 -0.93
CA GLU A 206 -16.02 5.25 -1.83
C GLU A 206 -14.76 4.84 -2.60
N LYS A 207 -14.83 4.85 -3.93
CA LYS A 207 -13.67 4.62 -4.78
C LYS A 207 -12.75 5.83 -4.67
N PRO A 208 -11.49 5.68 -4.20
CA PRO A 208 -10.58 6.80 -4.13
C PRO A 208 -10.20 7.24 -5.55
N THR A 209 -10.23 8.55 -5.81
CA THR A 209 -9.90 9.15 -7.10
C THR A 209 -8.70 10.09 -7.05
N MET A 210 -8.26 10.46 -5.84
CA MET A 210 -7.13 11.35 -5.60
C MET A 210 -5.98 10.59 -4.96
N THR A 211 -4.75 10.99 -5.28
CA THR A 211 -3.56 10.63 -4.48
C THR A 211 -3.55 11.40 -3.15
N ILE A 212 -2.66 11.03 -2.23
CA ILE A 212 -2.46 11.78 -0.97
C ILE A 212 -2.18 13.25 -1.27
N LEU A 213 -1.30 13.56 -2.23
CA LEU A 213 -0.95 14.95 -2.54
C LEU A 213 -2.17 15.72 -3.06
N GLU A 214 -2.90 15.15 -4.01
CA GLU A 214 -4.10 15.76 -4.58
C GLU A 214 -5.17 16.03 -3.51
N ALA A 215 -5.39 15.06 -2.60
CA ALA A 215 -6.34 15.22 -1.50
C ALA A 215 -5.91 16.30 -0.49
N LEU A 216 -4.61 16.37 -0.14
CA LEU A 216 -4.09 17.41 0.75
C LEU A 216 -4.24 18.81 0.15
N ILE A 217 -3.97 18.96 -1.15
CA ILE A 217 -4.12 20.23 -1.87
C ILE A 217 -5.60 20.64 -1.95
N ALA A 218 -6.49 19.69 -2.27
CA ALA A 218 -7.91 19.97 -2.43
C ALA A 218 -8.62 20.36 -1.12
N ASP A 219 -8.18 19.84 0.03
CA ASP A 219 -8.78 20.10 1.35
C ASP A 219 -8.52 21.53 1.86
N GLY A 220 -7.34 22.09 1.56
CA GLY A 220 -6.98 23.47 1.91
C GLY A 220 -6.59 23.70 3.37
N ARG A 221 -6.84 22.77 4.31
CA ARG A 221 -6.34 22.87 5.70
C ARG A 221 -4.85 22.54 5.85
N PHE A 222 -4.19 22.10 4.77
CA PHE A 222 -2.82 21.56 4.78
C PHE A 222 -1.82 22.43 4.00
N THR A 223 -2.17 23.69 3.70
CA THR A 223 -1.34 24.58 2.89
C THR A 223 0.08 24.72 3.47
N PHE A 224 0.23 24.89 4.78
CA PHE A 224 1.55 25.05 5.40
C PHE A 224 2.38 23.77 5.26
N PHE A 225 1.74 22.60 5.37
CA PHE A 225 2.41 21.32 5.25
C PHE A 225 2.88 21.04 3.83
N VAL A 226 2.04 21.31 2.82
CA VAL A 226 2.34 21.03 1.42
C VAL A 226 3.28 22.09 0.84
N GLU A 227 2.93 23.37 0.96
CA GLU A 227 3.66 24.46 0.30
C GLU A 227 5.05 24.68 0.90
N SER A 228 5.23 24.48 2.21
CA SER A 228 6.57 24.59 2.79
C SER A 228 7.53 23.54 2.25
N GLN A 229 7.05 22.32 1.95
CA GLN A 229 7.88 21.27 1.36
C GLN A 229 8.20 21.57 -0.11
N ARG A 230 7.19 21.98 -0.89
CA ARG A 230 7.37 22.38 -2.30
C ARG A 230 8.38 23.53 -2.42
N LEU A 231 8.19 24.60 -1.66
CA LEU A 231 9.06 25.76 -1.72
C LEU A 231 10.45 25.50 -1.10
N SER A 232 10.55 24.64 -0.09
CA SER A 232 11.88 24.24 0.43
C SER A 232 12.66 23.43 -0.60
N GLU A 233 11.99 22.60 -1.40
CA GLU A 233 12.64 21.92 -2.53
C GLU A 233 13.13 22.92 -3.59
N GLU A 234 12.33 23.91 -3.95
CA GLU A 234 12.77 24.98 -4.87
C GLU A 234 13.97 25.75 -4.32
N MET A 235 13.91 26.17 -3.05
CA MET A 235 15.03 26.83 -2.37
C MET A 235 16.30 25.97 -2.32
N PHE A 236 16.16 24.66 -2.15
CA PHE A 236 17.31 23.75 -2.20
C PHE A 236 18.00 23.81 -3.56
N TYR A 237 17.24 23.68 -4.66
CA TYR A 237 17.84 23.69 -5.99
C TYR A 237 18.46 25.04 -6.33
N GLU A 238 17.80 26.16 -6.00
CA GLU A 238 18.40 27.49 -6.20
C GLU A 238 19.72 27.63 -5.43
N LYS A 239 19.78 27.15 -4.18
CA LYS A 239 21.02 27.15 -3.39
C LYS A 239 22.12 26.29 -4.01
N MET A 240 21.79 25.11 -4.56
CA MET A 240 22.78 24.27 -5.23
C MET A 240 23.33 24.92 -6.49
N LEU A 241 22.46 25.54 -7.29
CA LEU A 241 22.85 26.25 -8.50
C LEU A 241 23.71 27.49 -8.18
N ASP A 242 23.37 28.23 -7.13
CA ASP A 242 24.16 29.36 -6.62
C ASP A 242 25.57 28.93 -6.17
N ASP A 243 25.68 27.81 -5.43
CA ASP A 243 26.97 27.33 -4.91
C ASP A 243 27.88 26.77 -6.01
N ILE A 244 27.30 26.15 -7.05
CA ILE A 244 28.03 25.53 -8.15
C ILE A 244 28.51 26.55 -9.18
N GLU A 245 27.73 27.60 -9.43
CA GLU A 245 28.05 28.63 -10.43
C GLU A 245 29.50 29.17 -10.36
N PRO A 246 30.05 29.56 -9.19
CA PRO A 246 31.45 29.99 -9.11
C PRO A 246 32.48 28.87 -9.34
N LEU A 247 32.11 27.60 -9.11
CA LEU A 247 32.99 26.45 -9.31
C LEU A 247 33.07 26.06 -10.80
N TRP A 248 31.96 26.21 -11.54
CA TRP A 248 31.84 25.81 -12.93
C TRP A 248 32.00 26.96 -13.93
N GLY A 249 31.91 28.21 -13.46
CA GLY A 249 32.03 29.41 -14.29
C GLY A 249 30.76 29.74 -15.10
N TYR A 250 29.66 29.03 -14.86
CA TYR A 250 28.32 29.33 -15.39
C TYR A 250 27.24 28.74 -14.48
N ARG A 251 26.03 29.32 -14.55
CA ARG A 251 24.86 28.79 -13.85
C ARG A 251 24.22 27.66 -14.65
N MET A 252 24.22 26.45 -14.10
CA MET A 252 23.52 25.29 -14.67
C MET A 252 22.00 25.46 -14.61
N SER A 253 21.26 24.74 -15.47
CA SER A 253 19.82 24.57 -15.26
C SER A 253 19.54 23.50 -14.19
N LYS A 254 18.31 23.46 -13.64
CA LYS A 254 17.90 22.41 -12.71
C LYS A 254 18.01 21.01 -13.34
N GLU A 255 17.59 20.88 -14.60
CA GLU A 255 17.64 19.62 -15.36
C GLU A 255 19.07 19.16 -15.56
N GLU A 256 19.97 20.09 -15.89
CA GLU A 256 21.39 19.81 -16.02
C GLU A 256 21.99 19.36 -14.68
N PHE A 257 21.72 20.10 -13.60
CA PHE A 257 22.14 19.72 -12.25
C PHE A 257 21.66 18.32 -11.85
N LEU A 258 20.38 18.00 -12.08
CA LEU A 258 19.81 16.69 -11.78
C LEU A 258 20.39 15.56 -12.65
N SER A 259 20.94 15.87 -13.83
CA SER A 259 21.65 14.87 -14.64
C SER A 259 22.97 14.43 -14.02
N TYR A 260 23.64 15.32 -13.26
CA TYR A 260 24.86 15.01 -12.51
C TYR A 260 24.55 14.47 -11.12
N TYR A 261 23.49 14.97 -10.47
CA TYR A 261 23.11 14.64 -9.10
C TYR A 261 21.65 14.17 -9.02
N PRO A 262 21.30 13.02 -9.61
CA PRO A 262 19.91 12.54 -9.69
C PRO A 262 19.27 12.28 -8.31
N GLU A 263 20.08 11.96 -7.30
CA GLU A 263 19.63 11.71 -5.92
C GLU A 263 19.90 12.89 -4.97
N ALA A 264 20.19 14.10 -5.51
CA ALA A 264 20.52 15.28 -4.71
C ALA A 264 19.46 15.59 -3.64
N ARG A 265 18.19 15.39 -3.99
CA ARG A 265 17.06 15.59 -3.08
C ARG A 265 15.88 14.74 -3.50
N VAL A 266 15.28 14.07 -2.51
CA VAL A 266 14.01 13.38 -2.69
C VAL A 266 12.90 14.42 -2.91
N SER A 267 12.13 14.25 -4.00
CA SER A 267 11.01 15.14 -4.29
C SER A 267 9.96 15.14 -3.17
N TYR A 268 9.39 16.31 -2.86
CA TYR A 268 8.25 16.45 -1.95
C TYR A 268 7.03 15.64 -2.39
N GLN A 269 6.92 15.31 -3.69
CA GLN A 269 5.84 14.50 -4.25
C GLN A 269 6.05 13.00 -3.99
N ARG A 270 7.30 12.55 -3.80
CA ARG A 270 7.63 11.11 -3.68
C ARG A 270 6.85 10.48 -2.53
N GLY A 271 6.03 9.48 -2.82
CA GLY A 271 5.20 8.80 -1.82
C GLY A 271 3.80 9.38 -1.64
N TRP A 272 3.56 10.63 -2.05
CA TRP A 272 2.26 11.28 -1.98
C TRP A 272 1.56 11.39 -3.31
N ASP A 273 2.29 11.53 -4.41
CA ASP A 273 1.76 11.49 -5.77
C ASP A 273 2.39 10.34 -6.57
N ILE A 274 1.87 10.14 -7.78
CA ILE A 274 2.47 9.23 -8.75
C ILE A 274 3.82 9.75 -9.22
N ASP A 275 4.79 8.86 -9.30
CA ASP A 275 6.04 9.13 -9.99
C ASP A 275 5.77 9.18 -11.50
N ARG A 276 6.11 10.31 -12.13
CA ARG A 276 5.84 10.53 -13.55
C ARG A 276 7.11 10.48 -14.40
N ASP A 277 8.22 9.98 -13.84
CA ASP A 277 9.45 9.89 -14.61
C ASP A 277 9.25 9.03 -15.88
N PRO A 278 9.30 9.64 -17.08
CA PRO A 278 9.02 8.96 -18.33
C PRO A 278 10.11 7.96 -18.71
N PHE A 279 11.31 8.05 -18.10
CA PHE A 279 12.43 7.15 -18.38
C PHE A 279 12.27 5.79 -17.68
N TYR A 280 11.30 5.65 -16.77
CA TYR A 280 11.11 4.44 -15.95
C TYR A 280 9.70 3.85 -16.05
N ASN A 281 9.20 3.66 -17.27
CA ASN A 281 7.94 2.94 -17.52
C ASN A 281 7.94 1.48 -17.03
N GLU A 282 9.12 0.94 -16.71
CA GLU A 282 9.33 -0.40 -16.18
C GLU A 282 9.44 -0.46 -14.65
N LEU A 283 9.28 0.67 -13.95
CA LEU A 283 9.34 0.75 -12.49
C LEU A 283 7.98 1.06 -11.86
N PRO A 284 7.80 0.70 -10.57
CA PRO A 284 6.69 1.18 -9.76
C PRO A 284 6.61 2.72 -9.77
N ASN A 285 5.41 3.25 -9.89
CA ASN A 285 5.16 4.69 -9.83
C ASN A 285 4.20 5.10 -8.71
N LEU A 286 3.66 4.14 -7.96
CA LEU A 286 2.76 4.39 -6.84
C LEU A 286 3.31 3.70 -5.59
N ASN A 287 3.65 4.52 -4.60
CA ASN A 287 4.07 4.06 -3.28
C ASN A 287 2.90 4.11 -2.32
N LEU A 288 2.71 3.07 -1.52
CA LEU A 288 1.58 2.97 -0.60
C LEU A 288 2.02 3.29 0.84
N THR A 289 1.31 4.20 1.49
CA THR A 289 1.58 4.58 2.89
C THR A 289 0.39 5.31 3.50
N ALA A 290 0.26 5.32 4.82
CA ALA A 290 -0.52 6.33 5.51
C ALA A 290 0.31 7.61 5.72
N THR A 291 -0.39 8.75 5.87
CA THR A 291 0.19 10.06 6.18
C THR A 291 -0.50 10.67 7.39
N PHE A 292 0.30 11.23 8.31
CA PHE A 292 -0.19 12.03 9.42
C PHE A 292 -0.08 13.51 9.05
N ALA A 293 -1.17 14.13 8.60
CA ALA A 293 -1.17 15.47 8.04
C ALA A 293 -1.46 16.54 9.12
N PRO A 294 -0.49 17.37 9.52
CA PRO A 294 -0.73 18.49 10.40
C PRO A 294 -1.48 19.59 9.65
N THR A 295 -2.52 20.14 10.27
CA THR A 295 -3.24 21.30 9.73
C THR A 295 -2.41 22.58 9.85
N ASP A 296 -2.78 23.63 9.11
CA ASP A 296 -2.19 24.96 9.27
C ASP A 296 -2.26 25.45 10.73
N ASP A 297 -3.33 25.12 11.46
CA ASP A 297 -3.46 25.45 12.89
C ASP A 297 -2.42 24.72 13.75
N ALA A 298 -2.01 23.50 13.38
CA ALA A 298 -0.92 22.78 14.05
C ALA A 298 0.41 23.54 13.91
N PHE A 299 0.67 24.15 12.76
CA PHE A 299 1.83 25.01 12.55
C PHE A 299 1.73 26.33 13.32
N ARG A 300 0.56 26.97 13.32
CA ARG A 300 0.32 28.19 14.11
C ARG A 300 0.54 27.95 15.60
N LYS A 301 0.08 26.82 16.14
CA LYS A 301 0.37 26.40 17.53
C LYS A 301 1.87 26.22 17.79
N ALA A 302 2.64 25.80 16.79
CA ALA A 302 4.09 25.68 16.89
C ALA A 302 4.83 27.02 16.71
N GLY A 303 4.12 28.11 16.40
CA GLY A 303 4.66 29.46 16.26
C GLY A 303 4.97 29.89 14.81
N PHE A 304 4.58 29.09 13.81
CA PHE A 304 4.67 29.48 12.40
C PHE A 304 3.35 30.09 11.95
N ASN A 305 3.33 31.37 11.57
CA ASN A 305 2.12 32.07 11.14
C ASN A 305 1.94 32.09 9.63
N SER A 306 2.97 31.70 8.88
CA SER A 306 2.96 31.64 7.42
C SER A 306 3.92 30.58 6.88
N VAL A 307 3.77 30.21 5.61
CA VAL A 307 4.77 29.41 4.89
C VAL A 307 6.12 30.12 4.87
N ALA A 308 6.14 31.45 4.73
CA ALA A 308 7.37 32.24 4.73
C ALA A 308 8.13 32.14 6.07
N ASP A 309 7.44 32.02 7.21
CA ASP A 309 8.08 31.82 8.52
C ASP A 309 8.83 30.49 8.57
N ILE A 310 8.25 29.44 7.96
CA ILE A 310 8.85 28.11 7.87
C ILE A 310 10.09 28.13 6.97
N LEU A 311 10.00 28.82 5.82
CA LEU A 311 11.14 28.98 4.92
C LEU A 311 12.27 29.81 5.55
N ALA A 312 11.94 30.87 6.27
CA ALA A 312 12.92 31.66 7.01
C ALA A 312 13.59 30.84 8.14
N PHE A 313 12.82 29.99 8.81
CA PHE A 313 13.35 29.04 9.79
C PHE A 313 14.34 28.06 9.16
N ASN A 314 14.00 27.54 7.98
CA ASN A 314 14.88 26.67 7.19
C ASN A 314 16.15 27.38 6.73
N ALA A 315 16.05 28.59 6.17
CA ALA A 315 17.20 29.37 5.74
C ALA A 315 18.15 29.71 6.90
N LYS A 316 17.60 29.99 8.09
CA LYS A 316 18.40 30.35 9.27
C LYS A 316 19.13 29.17 9.91
N ARG A 317 18.55 27.96 9.87
CA ARG A 317 19.02 26.80 10.65
C ARG A 317 19.43 25.60 9.79
N GLY A 318 19.15 25.64 8.50
CA GLY A 318 19.55 24.61 7.55
C GLY A 318 21.03 24.70 7.22
N ASP A 319 21.58 23.56 6.81
CA ASP A 319 22.98 23.40 6.42
C ASP A 319 23.10 22.95 4.95
N VAL A 320 22.09 23.30 4.15
CA VAL A 320 22.03 22.97 2.72
C VAL A 320 23.13 23.74 1.99
N ARG A 321 24.05 22.99 1.38
CA ARG A 321 25.17 23.52 0.60
C ARG A 321 25.63 22.52 -0.44
N TYR A 322 26.30 23.01 -1.48
CA TYR A 322 27.15 22.16 -2.28
C TYR A 322 28.53 22.06 -1.62
N ASP A 323 29.02 20.85 -1.40
CA ASP A 323 30.33 20.60 -0.80
C ASP A 323 31.38 20.50 -1.91
N ASP A 324 32.28 21.48 -1.97
CA ASP A 324 33.32 21.60 -3.00
C ASP A 324 34.46 20.59 -2.84
N LEU A 325 34.65 20.05 -1.64
CA LEU A 325 35.65 19.02 -1.39
C LEU A 325 35.20 17.66 -1.95
N TYR A 326 33.91 17.35 -1.78
CA TYR A 326 33.33 16.07 -2.22
C TYR A 326 32.58 16.17 -3.55
N PHE A 327 32.42 17.38 -4.09
CA PHE A 327 31.66 17.66 -5.31
C PHE A 327 30.24 17.08 -5.26
N GLU A 328 29.54 17.28 -4.15
CA GLU A 328 28.18 16.76 -3.98
C GLU A 328 27.29 17.64 -3.09
N PRO A 329 25.96 17.58 -3.27
CA PRO A 329 25.01 18.22 -2.36
C PRO A 329 25.11 17.65 -0.95
N ARG A 330 25.18 18.51 0.07
CA ARG A 330 25.24 18.12 1.48
C ARG A 330 24.25 18.94 2.32
N GLY A 331 23.89 18.36 3.46
CA GLY A 331 23.04 18.99 4.46
C GLY A 331 21.55 18.83 4.20
N SER A 332 20.74 19.42 5.07
CA SER A 332 19.27 19.33 5.02
C SER A 332 18.64 20.53 5.71
N TYR A 333 17.36 20.75 5.44
CA TYR A 333 16.58 21.70 6.20
C TYR A 333 16.05 21.06 7.49
N PRO A 334 15.92 21.80 8.59
CA PRO A 334 15.34 21.28 9.82
C PRO A 334 13.93 20.67 9.63
N THR A 335 13.13 21.23 8.72
CA THR A 335 11.81 20.68 8.43
C THR A 335 11.84 19.33 7.72
N ASP A 336 12.93 18.96 7.03
CA ASP A 336 13.05 17.65 6.38
C ASP A 336 12.94 16.52 7.43
N THR A 337 13.58 16.73 8.58
CA THR A 337 13.47 15.87 9.76
C THR A 337 12.05 15.88 10.33
N LEU A 338 11.44 17.06 10.49
CA LEU A 338 10.09 17.21 11.04
C LEU A 338 9.06 16.46 10.19
N PHE A 339 9.09 16.68 8.88
CA PHE A 339 8.11 16.12 7.95
C PHE A 339 8.32 14.63 7.73
N SER A 340 9.54 14.11 7.89
CA SER A 340 9.81 12.67 7.80
C SER A 340 8.91 11.85 8.73
N PHE A 341 8.65 12.29 9.97
CA PHE A 341 7.75 11.58 10.88
C PHE A 341 6.27 11.61 10.46
N HIS A 342 5.86 12.65 9.73
CA HIS A 342 4.49 12.85 9.28
C HIS A 342 4.17 12.06 8.00
N ARG A 343 5.13 11.95 7.07
CA ARG A 343 4.89 11.36 5.74
C ARG A 343 5.72 10.14 5.38
N ASN A 344 6.84 9.91 6.08
CA ASN A 344 7.76 8.82 5.78
C ASN A 344 8.19 8.06 7.05
N TRP A 345 7.36 8.07 8.09
CA TRP A 345 7.56 7.28 9.30
C TRP A 345 8.94 7.46 9.95
N GLY A 346 9.54 8.65 9.80
CA GLY A 346 10.85 8.98 10.33
C GLY A 346 12.01 8.21 9.68
N ARG A 347 11.84 7.58 8.51
CA ARG A 347 12.86 6.73 7.87
C ARG A 347 14.18 7.45 7.54
N VAL A 348 14.22 8.77 7.60
CA VAL A 348 15.50 9.52 7.53
C VAL A 348 16.44 9.18 8.70
N PHE A 349 15.91 8.62 9.79
CA PHE A 349 16.66 8.12 10.94
C PHE A 349 16.81 6.60 10.94
N ALA A 350 16.43 5.91 9.85
CA ALA A 350 16.67 4.49 9.73
C ALA A 350 18.18 4.21 9.73
N THR A 351 18.60 3.19 10.49
CA THR A 351 20.01 2.82 10.53
C THR A 351 20.39 2.13 9.23
N GLU A 352 21.52 2.55 8.65
CA GLU A 352 22.07 1.94 7.46
C GLU A 352 22.96 0.76 7.82
N ASP A 353 22.76 -0.36 7.12
CA ASP A 353 23.74 -1.44 7.08
C ASP A 353 24.98 -0.93 6.31
N PRO A 354 26.21 -0.99 6.88
CA PRO A 354 27.41 -0.50 6.22
C PRO A 354 27.70 -1.14 4.84
N ALA A 355 27.20 -2.36 4.60
CA ALA A 355 27.41 -3.08 3.35
C ALA A 355 26.24 -2.96 2.37
N TYR A 356 25.01 -2.80 2.87
CA TYR A 356 23.79 -2.95 2.07
C TYR A 356 22.81 -1.77 2.17
N GLY A 357 23.09 -0.77 3.00
CA GLY A 357 22.26 0.41 3.20
C GLY A 357 21.01 0.13 4.04
N ILE A 358 19.98 0.95 3.86
CA ILE A 358 18.72 0.86 4.62
C ILE A 358 17.99 -0.46 4.28
N ALA A 359 17.52 -1.15 5.32
CA ALA A 359 16.71 -2.36 5.17
C ALA A 359 15.43 -2.10 4.35
N MET A 360 14.89 -3.15 3.71
CA MET A 360 13.68 -3.01 2.89
C MET A 360 12.49 -2.47 3.69
N SER A 361 11.75 -1.54 3.08
CA SER A 361 10.55 -0.95 3.68
C SER A 361 9.42 -1.97 3.76
N ASN A 362 8.78 -2.02 4.92
CA ASN A 362 7.56 -2.76 5.16
C ASN A 362 6.32 -1.91 4.84
N ASN A 363 5.15 -2.56 4.74
CA ASN A 363 3.89 -1.87 4.45
C ASN A 363 3.51 -0.90 5.57
N THR A 364 3.21 0.35 5.21
CA THR A 364 2.80 1.39 6.17
C THR A 364 1.41 1.96 5.91
N VAL A 365 0.55 1.20 5.23
CA VAL A 365 -0.88 1.52 5.09
C VAL A 365 -1.63 1.02 6.32
N PHE A 366 -1.94 1.93 7.24
CA PHE A 366 -2.66 1.64 8.48
C PHE A 366 -3.88 2.55 8.60
N TYR A 367 -5.06 1.95 8.80
CA TYR A 367 -6.28 2.68 9.10
C TYR A 367 -6.44 2.88 10.61
N SER A 368 -7.40 3.68 11.05
CA SER A 368 -7.58 4.05 12.46
C SER A 368 -7.72 2.86 13.41
N ASN A 369 -8.31 1.75 12.95
CA ASN A 369 -8.41 0.51 13.72
C ASN A 369 -7.04 -0.18 13.92
N ASP A 370 -6.08 0.07 13.03
CA ASP A 370 -4.71 -0.43 13.09
C ASP A 370 -3.80 0.45 13.94
N LEU A 371 -4.18 1.71 14.21
CA LEU A 371 -3.44 2.65 15.08
C LEU A 371 -3.57 2.28 16.56
N ASP A 372 -3.22 1.03 16.86
CA ASP A 372 -3.32 0.40 18.16
C ASP A 372 -1.91 0.14 18.71
N PRO A 373 -1.63 0.50 19.98
CA PRO A 373 -0.31 0.32 20.59
C PRO A 373 0.19 -1.13 20.51
N ALA A 374 -0.71 -2.11 20.68
CA ALA A 374 -0.35 -3.53 20.70
C ALA A 374 0.03 -4.06 19.31
N LEU A 375 -0.42 -3.40 18.23
CA LEU A 375 -0.04 -3.76 16.87
C LEU A 375 1.21 -3.00 16.43
N LEU A 376 1.23 -1.68 16.60
CA LEU A 376 2.20 -0.83 15.90
C LEU A 376 3.42 -0.45 16.70
N ASN A 377 3.37 -0.41 18.04
CA ASN A 377 4.50 0.12 18.79
C ASN A 377 5.77 -0.73 18.62
N ASP A 378 5.68 -2.02 18.31
CA ASP A 378 6.85 -2.86 18.00
C ASP A 378 6.95 -3.28 16.53
N TYR A 379 6.15 -2.65 15.66
CA TYR A 379 6.15 -2.93 14.23
C TYR A 379 7.50 -2.58 13.59
N TYR A 380 7.99 -3.42 12.68
CA TYR A 380 9.16 -3.11 11.86
C TYR A 380 8.75 -2.30 10.65
N VAL A 381 9.08 -1.00 10.63
CA VAL A 381 8.85 -0.10 9.50
C VAL A 381 9.78 -0.43 8.33
N ASN A 382 10.99 -0.91 8.63
CA ASN A 382 11.90 -1.52 7.65
C ASN A 382 12.50 -2.80 8.23
N ILE A 383 12.50 -3.89 7.46
CA ILE A 383 13.15 -5.16 7.80
C ILE A 383 13.37 -5.99 6.52
N GLY A 384 14.47 -6.72 6.48
CA GLY A 384 14.80 -7.63 5.37
C GLY A 384 15.47 -6.94 4.19
N GLY A 385 15.39 -7.58 3.02
CA GLY A 385 16.27 -7.28 1.89
C GLY A 385 17.66 -7.87 2.09
N SER A 386 18.67 -7.17 1.59
CA SER A 386 20.08 -7.57 1.77
C SER A 386 20.67 -7.11 3.11
N SER A 387 20.09 -6.07 3.73
CA SER A 387 20.54 -5.55 5.02
C SER A 387 20.31 -6.56 6.15
N GLN A 388 21.26 -6.63 7.07
CA GLN A 388 21.18 -7.52 8.23
C GLN A 388 20.04 -7.08 9.18
N VAL A 389 19.38 -8.05 9.81
CA VAL A 389 18.22 -7.82 10.71
C VAL A 389 18.54 -6.88 11.87
N GLN A 390 19.80 -6.80 12.31
CA GLN A 390 20.22 -5.86 13.35
C GLN A 390 20.09 -4.38 12.96
N TYR A 391 20.01 -4.09 11.66
CA TYR A 391 19.75 -2.76 11.11
C TYR A 391 18.26 -2.54 10.76
N ALA A 392 17.37 -3.43 11.21
CA ALA A 392 15.93 -3.24 11.05
C ALA A 392 15.46 -1.98 11.79
N TYR A 393 14.56 -1.23 11.15
CA TYR A 393 14.02 0.00 11.70
C TYR A 393 12.64 -0.25 12.31
N LYS A 394 12.56 -0.17 13.63
CA LYS A 394 11.29 -0.30 14.37
C LYS A 394 10.49 0.99 14.33
N MET A 395 9.20 0.88 14.55
CA MET A 395 8.25 1.99 14.63
C MET A 395 8.79 3.07 15.57
N PRO A 396 9.11 4.28 15.06
CA PRO A 396 9.62 5.35 15.89
C PRO A 396 8.51 6.14 16.57
N LEU A 397 7.25 5.86 16.23
CA LEU A 397 6.07 6.48 16.81
C LEU A 397 5.52 5.58 17.92
N ALA A 398 5.05 6.19 19.00
CA ALA A 398 4.26 5.52 20.02
C ALA A 398 2.81 5.96 19.87
N PHE A 399 1.93 5.01 19.59
CA PHE A 399 0.49 5.21 19.58
C PHE A 399 -0.06 4.98 20.99
N SER A 400 -1.15 5.68 21.32
CA SER A 400 -1.92 5.53 22.55
C SER A 400 -3.39 5.88 22.32
N LYS A 401 -4.26 5.52 23.27
CA LYS A 401 -5.69 5.85 23.25
C LYS A 401 -6.05 6.57 24.54
N ASN A 402 -6.78 7.67 24.42
CA ASN A 402 -7.43 8.35 25.55
C ASN A 402 -8.95 8.34 25.30
N GLY A 403 -9.65 7.37 25.89
CA GLY A 403 -11.02 7.04 25.48
C GLY A 403 -11.04 6.62 24.00
N ASN A 404 -11.86 7.30 23.19
CA ASN A 404 -11.95 7.07 21.74
C ASN A 404 -10.91 7.86 20.93
N GLN A 405 -10.19 8.80 21.55
CA GLN A 405 -9.20 9.63 20.87
C GLN A 405 -7.91 8.85 20.66
N ILE A 406 -7.50 8.70 19.40
CA ILE A 406 -6.19 8.14 19.05
C ILE A 406 -5.15 9.24 19.21
N GLN A 407 -4.04 8.91 19.84
CA GLN A 407 -2.93 9.81 20.09
C GLN A 407 -1.63 9.19 19.61
N MET A 408 -0.65 10.04 19.33
CA MET A 408 0.67 9.61 18.92
C MET A 408 1.77 10.56 19.41
N LYS A 409 2.99 10.06 19.52
CA LYS A 409 4.20 10.87 19.67
C LYS A 409 5.40 10.16 19.05
N ILE A 410 6.49 10.88 18.82
CA ILE A 410 7.77 10.25 18.56
C ILE A 410 8.23 9.59 19.87
N LYS A 411 8.80 8.39 19.80
CA LYS A 411 9.40 7.74 20.97
C LYS A 411 10.57 8.56 21.49
N GLU A 412 10.80 8.50 22.80
CA GLU A 412 11.94 9.16 23.46
C GLU A 412 11.98 10.70 23.36
N THR A 413 10.92 11.34 22.84
CA THR A 413 10.73 12.79 22.91
C THR A 413 10.05 13.19 24.24
N GLU A 414 10.32 14.42 24.68
CA GLU A 414 9.68 15.04 25.84
C GLU A 414 8.30 15.64 25.51
N GLN A 415 7.99 15.78 24.22
CA GLN A 415 6.69 16.27 23.76
C GLN A 415 5.55 15.36 24.25
N ALA A 416 4.47 15.97 24.75
CA ALA A 416 3.23 15.25 25.04
C ALA A 416 2.63 14.62 23.76
N PRO A 417 1.87 13.52 23.88
CA PRO A 417 1.14 12.96 22.74
C PRO A 417 0.24 13.99 22.06
N ILE A 418 0.28 14.00 20.73
CA ILE A 418 -0.60 14.79 19.87
C ILE A 418 -1.85 13.96 19.51
N ASN A 419 -2.93 14.63 19.11
CA ASN A 419 -4.18 13.95 18.77
C ASN A 419 -4.30 13.75 17.26
N ILE A 420 -4.87 12.61 16.87
CA ILE A 420 -5.36 12.38 15.51
C ILE A 420 -6.84 12.78 15.47
N ILE A 421 -7.13 13.97 14.93
CA ILE A 421 -8.44 14.63 15.03
C ILE A 421 -9.43 14.22 13.93
N GLU A 422 -8.95 13.65 12.84
CA GLU A 422 -9.76 13.07 11.77
C GLU A 422 -9.00 11.89 11.17
N THR A 423 -9.66 10.77 10.94
CA THR A 423 -9.01 9.54 10.47
C THR A 423 -9.56 9.07 9.13
N ASP A 424 -8.77 8.27 8.44
CA ASP A 424 -9.23 7.45 7.31
C ASP A 424 -9.79 8.27 6.13
N ILE A 425 -9.20 9.44 5.84
CA ILE A 425 -9.44 10.12 4.56
C ILE A 425 -8.78 9.26 3.49
N ASN A 426 -9.59 8.53 2.74
CA ASN A 426 -9.12 7.46 1.86
C ASN A 426 -8.63 8.03 0.51
N THR A 427 -7.42 7.66 0.11
CA THR A 427 -6.81 8.05 -1.17
C THR A 427 -6.33 6.81 -1.92
N VAL A 428 -5.85 6.98 -3.16
CA VAL A 428 -5.34 5.87 -3.99
C VAL A 428 -4.13 5.19 -3.34
N ASN A 429 -3.23 5.96 -2.74
CA ASN A 429 -1.98 5.46 -2.14
C ASN A 429 -2.03 5.26 -0.61
N GLY A 430 -3.17 5.49 0.05
CA GLY A 430 -3.39 5.15 1.46
C GLY A 430 -4.15 6.22 2.24
N PRO A 431 -4.38 6.02 3.55
CA PRO A 431 -5.17 6.96 4.34
C PRO A 431 -4.38 8.19 4.78
N ILE A 432 -5.05 9.33 4.82
CA ILE A 432 -4.60 10.51 5.56
C ILE A 432 -5.28 10.51 6.93
N HIS A 433 -4.47 10.71 7.96
CA HIS A 433 -4.88 10.94 9.35
C HIS A 433 -4.49 12.36 9.74
N VAL A 434 -5.45 13.19 10.10
CA VAL A 434 -5.23 14.60 10.41
C VAL A 434 -4.76 14.73 11.85
N VAL A 435 -3.71 15.52 12.09
CA VAL A 435 -3.16 15.75 13.44
C VAL A 435 -3.22 17.22 13.84
N ASP A 436 -3.38 17.47 15.14
CA ASP A 436 -3.61 18.81 15.70
C ASP A 436 -2.35 19.57 16.08
N ASN A 437 -1.18 18.92 16.04
CA ASN A 437 0.12 19.44 16.43
C ASN A 437 1.24 18.78 15.60
N LEU A 438 2.38 19.46 15.48
CA LEU A 438 3.56 18.90 14.82
C LEU A 438 4.24 17.84 15.70
N LEU A 439 4.69 16.74 15.13
CA LEU A 439 5.58 15.77 15.78
C LEU A 439 7.01 16.34 15.87
N LEU A 440 7.47 16.66 17.08
CA LEU A 440 8.78 17.27 17.31
C LEU A 440 9.82 16.22 17.77
N PRO A 441 10.90 15.99 16.99
CA PRO A 441 11.97 15.10 17.41
C PRO A 441 12.68 15.61 18.67
N LYS A 442 13.36 14.70 19.36
CA LYS A 442 14.12 15.02 20.58
C LYS A 442 15.14 16.13 20.29
N GLY A 443 15.15 17.16 21.14
CA GLY A 443 16.07 18.30 21.02
C GLY A 443 15.74 19.29 19.89
N PHE A 444 14.63 19.13 19.18
CA PHE A 444 14.22 20.05 18.13
C PHE A 444 13.82 21.41 18.72
N LYS A 445 14.51 22.47 18.31
CA LYS A 445 14.29 23.83 18.82
C LYS A 445 13.53 24.67 17.80
N LEU A 446 12.29 25.00 18.13
CA LEU A 446 11.48 25.97 17.36
C LEU A 446 11.96 27.41 17.56
N LYS A 447 12.64 27.70 18.68
CA LYS A 447 13.17 29.02 19.06
C LYS A 447 14.66 28.95 19.32
#